data_AF-A0AA35SVJ7-F1
#
_entry.id   AF-A0AA35SVJ7-F1
#
_cell.length_a   1.000
_cell.length_b   1.000
_cell.length_c   1.000
_cell.angle_alpha   90.00
_cell.angle_beta   90.00
_cell.angle_gamma   90.00
#
_symmetry.space_group_name_H-M   'P 1'
#
loop_
_entity.id
_entity.type
_entity.pdbx_description
1 polymer ?
#
loop_
_entity_poly.entity_id
_entity_poly.type
_entity_poly.pdbx_seq_one_letter_code
_entity_poly.pdbx_strand_id
1 'polypeptide(L)'
;MIERKNAGQDRWESRELRSGEELPFVALIHGADLQFRGCVLPDDTIVQQVYGNTVAGDPYRAWVLRSEDRGETWEMVTMAYDGGVHPFNETSLLYVPGEERIIAMVRTASGSKSIPEEEKYLWQTHSDDGGKTWSEPKKTEMWGYPAHLSMLRNGDVLCSYGHRRPPYGVCTRVFFS
;
A
#
# COMPACT_ATOMS: atom_id res chain seq x y z
N MET A 1 -5.00 -14.27 -7.32
CA MET A 1 -6.36 -14.71 -6.97
C MET A 1 -6.97 -13.66 -6.06
N ILE A 2 -8.19 -13.22 -6.37
CA ILE A 2 -9.00 -12.33 -5.53
C ILE A 2 -10.20 -13.13 -5.06
N GLU A 3 -10.51 -13.02 -3.77
CA GLU A 3 -11.67 -13.66 -3.16
C GLU A 3 -12.62 -12.57 -2.66
N ARG A 4 -13.92 -12.76 -2.92
CA ARG A 4 -14.96 -11.85 -2.45
C ARG A 4 -16.19 -12.60 -1.98
N LYS A 5 -17.01 -11.93 -1.18
CA LYS A 5 -18.31 -12.43 -0.74
C LYS A 5 -19.30 -11.27 -0.79
N ASN A 6 -20.29 -11.35 -1.69
CA ASN A 6 -21.29 -10.28 -1.81
C ASN A 6 -22.29 -10.34 -0.64
N ALA A 7 -22.89 -9.19 -0.33
CA ALA A 7 -23.95 -9.11 0.67
C ALA A 7 -25.10 -10.06 0.30
N GLY A 8 -25.54 -10.87 1.27
CA GLY A 8 -26.62 -11.85 1.05
C GLY A 8 -26.19 -13.15 0.37
N GLN A 9 -24.92 -13.31 -0.02
CA GLN A 9 -24.37 -14.60 -0.45
C GLN A 9 -23.74 -15.34 0.74
N ASP A 10 -23.86 -16.66 0.77
CA ASP A 10 -23.25 -17.50 1.81
C ASP A 10 -21.85 -17.99 1.45
N ARG A 11 -21.50 -18.00 0.16
CA ARG A 11 -20.25 -18.55 -0.38
C ARG A 11 -19.29 -17.46 -0.80
N TRP A 12 -18.00 -17.79 -0.74
CA TRP A 12 -16.94 -16.99 -1.35
C TRP A 12 -16.85 -17.31 -2.84
N GLU A 13 -16.62 -16.27 -3.64
CA GLU A 13 -16.28 -16.35 -5.05
C GLU A 13 -14.79 -16.03 -5.19
N SER A 14 -14.06 -16.86 -5.92
CA SER A 14 -12.65 -16.64 -6.25
C SER A 14 -12.50 -16.37 -7.74
N ARG A 15 -11.69 -15.37 -8.10
CA ARG A 15 -11.32 -15.07 -9.49
C ARG A 15 -9.82 -14.91 -9.62
N GLU A 16 -9.29 -15.38 -10.73
CA GLU A 16 -7.92 -15.08 -11.14
C GLU A 16 -7.91 -13.84 -12.04
N LEU A 17 -6.98 -12.91 -11.77
CA LEU A 17 -6.68 -11.81 -12.67
C LEU A 17 -5.38 -12.12 -13.40
N ARG A 18 -5.37 -11.95 -14.72
CA ARG A 18 -4.22 -12.29 -15.55
C ARG A 18 -3.35 -11.09 -15.90
N SER A 19 -2.05 -11.21 -15.59
CA SER A 19 -1.00 -10.26 -15.96
C SER A 19 -0.84 -10.20 -17.48
N GLY A 20 -0.87 -9.01 -18.07
CA GLY A 20 -0.77 -8.78 -19.51
C GLY A 20 -2.07 -8.99 -20.29
N GLU A 21 -3.15 -9.40 -19.62
CA GLU A 21 -4.49 -9.51 -20.23
C GLU A 21 -5.45 -8.50 -19.59
N GLU A 22 -5.71 -8.64 -18.28
CA GLU A 22 -6.61 -7.76 -17.53
C GLU A 22 -5.85 -6.67 -16.76
N LEU A 23 -4.68 -7.05 -16.22
CA LEU A 23 -3.77 -6.12 -15.57
C LEU A 23 -2.61 -5.79 -16.51
N PRO A 24 -1.96 -4.63 -16.37
CA PRO A 24 -0.67 -4.39 -17.00
C PRO A 24 0.30 -5.54 -16.72
N PHE A 25 1.19 -5.82 -17.67
CA PHE A 25 2.16 -6.88 -17.48
C PHE A 25 3.05 -6.61 -16.25
N VAL A 26 3.09 -7.57 -15.35
CA VAL A 26 3.95 -7.64 -14.17
C VAL A 26 4.66 -8.98 -14.13
N ALA A 27 5.97 -8.94 -13.87
CA ALA A 27 6.79 -10.14 -13.71
C ALA A 27 6.58 -10.79 -12.33
N LEU A 28 6.33 -9.96 -11.31
CA LEU A 28 6.02 -10.40 -9.96
C LEU A 28 5.05 -9.44 -9.30
N ILE A 29 4.07 -9.99 -8.60
CA ILE A 29 3.13 -9.23 -7.78
C ILE A 29 2.90 -9.98 -6.47
N HIS A 30 2.94 -9.25 -5.36
CA HIS A 30 2.59 -9.73 -4.04
C HIS A 30 1.47 -8.84 -3.49
N GLY A 31 0.44 -9.50 -2.98
CA GLY A 31 -0.53 -8.85 -2.11
C GLY A 31 0.10 -8.62 -0.74
N ALA A 32 -0.30 -7.54 -0.09
CA ALA A 32 -0.07 -7.42 1.34
C ALA A 32 -0.74 -8.64 2.02
N ASP A 33 0.02 -9.37 2.83
CA ASP A 33 -0.49 -10.46 3.65
C ASP A 33 -1.55 -9.94 4.64
N LEU A 34 -2.18 -10.84 5.41
CA LEU A 34 -3.29 -10.55 6.35
C LEU A 34 -3.06 -9.37 7.34
N GLN A 35 -1.85 -8.82 7.38
CA GLN A 35 -1.43 -7.70 8.22
C GLN A 35 -1.92 -6.33 7.71
N PHE A 36 -2.20 -6.17 6.42
CA PHE A 36 -2.57 -4.86 5.87
C PHE A 36 -3.96 -4.85 5.25
N ARG A 37 -4.83 -3.99 5.78
CA ARG A 37 -6.18 -3.79 5.24
C ARG A 37 -6.10 -2.81 4.06
N GLY A 38 -6.81 -3.12 2.98
CA GLY A 38 -7.19 -2.13 1.98
C GLY A 38 -8.21 -1.13 2.54
N CYS A 39 -8.64 -0.20 1.71
CA CYS A 39 -9.67 0.78 2.03
C CYS A 39 -10.93 0.50 1.20
N VAL A 40 -12.10 0.70 1.80
CA VAL A 40 -13.35 0.92 1.07
C VAL A 40 -13.70 2.39 1.23
N LEU A 41 -13.80 3.10 0.13
CA LEU A 41 -14.09 4.54 0.09
C LEU A 41 -15.60 4.79 0.24
N PRO A 42 -16.05 6.03 0.49
CA PRO A 42 -17.48 6.34 0.68
C PRO A 42 -18.38 6.01 -0.52
N ASP A 43 -17.81 5.91 -1.72
CA ASP A 43 -18.50 5.56 -2.96
C ASP A 43 -18.46 4.05 -3.28
N ASP A 44 -18.14 3.21 -2.29
CA ASP A 44 -17.91 1.76 -2.41
C ASP A 44 -16.67 1.36 -3.24
N THR A 45 -15.82 2.30 -3.65
CA THR A 45 -14.56 1.97 -4.32
C THR A 45 -13.65 1.18 -3.38
N ILE A 46 -13.17 0.04 -3.84
CA ILE A 46 -12.18 -0.79 -3.12
C ILE A 46 -10.79 -0.40 -3.59
N VAL A 47 -9.89 -0.13 -2.65
CA VAL A 47 -8.47 0.17 -2.89
C VAL A 47 -7.62 -0.81 -2.10
N GLN A 48 -6.83 -1.63 -2.80
CA GLN A 48 -5.97 -2.65 -2.21
C GLN A 48 -4.53 -2.48 -2.67
N GLN A 49 -3.61 -2.30 -1.74
CA GLN A 49 -2.19 -2.18 -2.01
C GLN A 49 -1.54 -3.51 -2.40
N VAL A 50 -0.63 -3.45 -3.38
CA VAL A 50 0.20 -4.55 -3.87
C VAL A 50 1.59 -4.03 -4.22
N TYR A 51 2.59 -4.91 -4.31
CA TYR A 51 3.95 -4.52 -4.71
C TYR A 51 4.63 -5.63 -5.51
N GLY A 52 5.77 -5.32 -6.14
CA GLY A 52 6.45 -6.25 -7.05
C GLY A 52 7.18 -5.51 -8.17
N ASN A 53 7.40 -6.15 -9.32
CA ASN A 53 8.15 -5.56 -10.43
C ASN A 53 7.56 -5.89 -11.81
N THR A 54 7.81 -5.01 -12.77
CA THR A 54 7.37 -5.14 -14.16
C THR A 54 8.26 -6.06 -14.97
N VAL A 55 9.56 -6.09 -14.64
CA VAL A 55 10.56 -6.98 -15.26
C VAL A 55 11.32 -7.73 -14.17
N ALA A 56 11.69 -8.98 -14.44
CA ALA A 56 12.49 -9.76 -13.51
C ALA A 56 13.84 -9.06 -13.24
N GLY A 57 14.13 -8.81 -11.97
CA GLY A 57 15.34 -8.11 -11.53
C GLY A 57 15.17 -6.60 -11.34
N ASP A 58 14.08 -6.01 -11.83
CA ASP A 58 13.79 -4.60 -11.56
C ASP A 58 13.52 -4.36 -10.06
N PRO A 59 13.88 -3.17 -9.55
CA PRO A 59 13.51 -2.75 -8.21
C PRO A 59 11.99 -2.80 -8.04
N TYR A 60 11.55 -3.10 -6.82
CA TYR A 60 10.12 -3.13 -6.56
C TYR A 60 9.48 -1.74 -6.65
N ARG A 61 8.24 -1.74 -7.11
CA ARG A 61 7.29 -0.62 -7.11
C ARG A 61 6.11 -1.02 -6.22
N ALA A 62 5.48 -0.02 -5.61
CA ALA A 62 4.20 -0.20 -4.94
C ALA A 62 3.06 0.32 -5.82
N TRP A 63 1.96 -0.41 -5.85
CA TRP A 63 0.74 -0.11 -6.59
C TRP A 63 -0.48 -0.19 -5.68
N VAL A 64 -1.60 0.30 -6.19
CA VAL A 64 -2.92 -0.08 -5.73
C VAL A 64 -3.68 -0.77 -6.84
N LEU A 65 -4.39 -1.83 -6.49
CA LEU A 65 -5.52 -2.36 -7.24
C LEU A 65 -6.75 -1.57 -6.82
N ARG A 66 -7.50 -1.04 -7.78
CA ARG A 66 -8.73 -0.30 -7.54
C ARG A 66 -9.91 -0.94 -8.26
N SER A 67 -11.06 -0.96 -7.61
CA SER A 67 -12.32 -1.44 -8.18
C SER A 67 -13.47 -0.52 -7.78
N GLU A 68 -14.18 0.02 -8.78
CA GLU A 68 -15.35 0.90 -8.60
C GLU A 68 -16.68 0.12 -8.68
N ASP A 69 -16.61 -1.18 -8.94
CA ASP A 69 -17.77 -2.05 -9.20
C ASP A 69 -17.81 -3.26 -8.24
N ARG A 70 -17.36 -3.04 -6.99
CA ARG A 70 -17.38 -4.03 -5.90
C ARG A 70 -16.60 -5.31 -6.22
N GLY A 71 -15.47 -5.15 -6.87
CA GLY A 71 -14.50 -6.21 -7.17
C GLY A 71 -14.79 -6.99 -8.44
N GLU A 72 -15.71 -6.54 -9.30
CA GLU A 72 -15.96 -7.16 -10.61
C GLU A 72 -14.84 -6.86 -11.60
N THR A 73 -14.36 -5.63 -11.66
CA THR A 73 -13.22 -5.23 -12.48
C THR A 73 -12.18 -4.52 -11.62
N TRP A 74 -10.93 -4.63 -12.04
CA TRP A 74 -9.79 -4.11 -11.30
C TRP A 74 -8.86 -3.37 -12.25
N GLU A 75 -8.42 -2.19 -11.82
CA GLU A 75 -7.31 -1.47 -12.46
C GLU A 75 -6.11 -1.43 -11.52
N MET A 76 -4.91 -1.36 -12.08
CA MET A 76 -3.67 -1.28 -11.31
C MET A 76 -3.01 0.08 -11.53
N VAL A 77 -2.93 0.87 -10.47
CA VAL A 77 -2.39 2.23 -10.47
C VAL A 77 -1.06 2.25 -9.73
N THR A 78 -0.08 2.98 -10.26
CA THR A 78 1.20 3.15 -9.57
C THR A 78 1.05 4.09 -8.39
N MET A 79 1.45 3.62 -7.21
CA MET A 79 1.36 4.39 -5.96
C MET A 79 2.71 5.00 -5.58
N ALA A 80 3.79 4.21 -5.64
CA ALA A 80 5.13 4.69 -5.30
C ALA A 80 6.19 4.12 -6.24
N TYR A 81 6.85 5.01 -6.97
CA TYR A 81 8.01 4.72 -7.82
C TYR A 81 8.77 6.00 -8.12
N ASP A 82 10.08 5.97 -7.94
CA ASP A 82 10.97 7.12 -8.06
C ASP A 82 12.02 6.91 -9.16
N GLY A 83 11.66 6.15 -10.20
CA GLY A 83 12.61 5.74 -11.22
C GLY A 83 13.41 4.50 -10.87
N GLY A 84 13.08 3.82 -9.76
CA GLY A 84 13.74 2.59 -9.33
C GLY A 84 14.94 2.82 -8.42
N VAL A 85 15.07 4.02 -7.84
CA VAL A 85 16.09 4.34 -6.84
C VAL A 85 15.80 3.56 -5.56
N HIS A 86 14.53 3.50 -5.14
CA HIS A 86 14.12 2.76 -3.96
C HIS A 86 13.19 1.57 -4.29
N PRO A 87 13.39 0.41 -3.65
CA PRO A 87 12.56 -0.77 -3.86
C PRO A 87 11.30 -0.70 -2.99
N PHE A 88 10.29 0.05 -3.40
CA PHE A 88 9.04 0.21 -2.64
C PHE A 88 8.28 -1.11 -2.54
N ASN A 89 7.80 -1.44 -1.33
CA ASN A 89 7.29 -2.77 -0.97
C ASN A 89 5.98 -2.65 -0.15
N GLU A 90 5.83 -3.39 0.94
CA GLU A 90 4.65 -3.38 1.83
C GLU A 90 4.21 -1.96 2.19
N THR A 91 2.91 -1.74 2.11
CA THR A 91 2.28 -0.44 2.32
C THR A 91 1.10 -0.57 3.27
N SER A 92 0.93 0.41 4.15
CA SER A 92 -0.32 0.61 4.89
C SER A 92 -1.10 1.77 4.26
N LEU A 93 -2.38 1.54 3.99
CA LEU A 93 -3.31 2.55 3.50
C LEU A 93 -4.23 3.02 4.63
N LEU A 94 -4.61 4.30 4.61
CA LEU A 94 -5.65 4.86 5.46
C LEU A 94 -6.44 5.92 4.69
N TYR A 95 -7.75 5.75 4.61
CA TYR A 95 -8.64 6.83 4.18
C TYR A 95 -8.91 7.79 5.33
N VAL A 96 -8.78 9.10 5.06
CA VAL A 96 -8.99 10.20 6.02
C VAL A 96 -10.27 10.95 5.63
N PRO A 97 -11.39 10.72 6.33
CA PRO A 97 -12.63 11.45 6.09
C PRO A 97 -12.45 12.95 6.34
N GLY A 98 -13.13 13.79 5.55
CA GLY A 98 -13.04 15.26 5.63
C GLY A 98 -11.95 15.87 4.76
N GLU A 99 -10.82 15.18 4.56
CA GLU A 99 -9.83 15.52 3.52
C GLU A 99 -10.12 14.83 2.18
N GLU A 100 -10.98 13.80 2.19
CA GLU A 100 -11.21 12.90 1.04
C GLU A 100 -9.92 12.27 0.50
N ARG A 101 -8.93 12.08 1.39
CA ARG A 101 -7.57 11.66 1.07
C ARG A 101 -7.32 10.22 1.48
N ILE A 102 -6.55 9.51 0.66
CA ILE A 102 -5.92 8.23 1.03
C ILE A 102 -4.45 8.49 1.33
N ILE A 103 -4.00 8.16 2.54
CA ILE A 103 -2.58 8.20 2.91
C ILE A 103 -2.00 6.79 2.76
N ALA A 104 -0.82 6.71 2.13
CA ALA A 104 -0.02 5.50 2.05
C ALA A 104 1.30 5.69 2.81
N MET A 105 1.61 4.75 3.70
CA MET A 105 2.92 4.62 4.35
C MET A 105 3.62 3.37 3.82
N VAL A 106 4.67 3.59 3.02
CA VAL A 106 5.34 2.59 2.18
C VAL A 106 6.71 2.27 2.76
N ARG A 107 7.02 0.99 2.99
CA ARG A 107 8.39 0.58 3.32
C ARG A 107 9.24 0.41 2.06
N THR A 108 10.54 0.55 2.21
CA THR A 108 11.49 -0.03 1.25
C THR A 108 11.72 -1.51 1.57
N ALA A 109 12.00 -2.33 0.56
CA ALA A 109 12.17 -3.77 0.72
C ALA A 109 13.35 -4.10 1.66
N SER A 110 13.04 -4.78 2.77
CA SER A 110 14.02 -5.10 3.81
C SER A 110 15.16 -5.99 3.29
N GLY A 111 14.85 -6.95 2.42
CA GLY A 111 15.85 -7.85 1.82
C GLY A 111 16.63 -7.24 0.65
N SER A 112 16.28 -6.04 0.18
CA SER A 112 16.98 -5.43 -0.96
C SER A 112 18.36 -4.90 -0.56
N LYS A 113 19.37 -5.25 -1.36
CA LYS A 113 20.73 -4.72 -1.28
C LYS A 113 20.93 -3.41 -2.06
N SER A 114 19.89 -2.92 -2.74
CA SER A 114 19.98 -1.71 -3.58
C SER A 114 20.12 -0.43 -2.76
N ILE A 115 19.73 -0.46 -1.48
CA ILE A 115 19.91 0.65 -0.54
C ILE A 115 20.45 0.11 0.79
N PRO A 116 21.29 0.89 1.51
CA PRO A 116 21.82 0.50 2.82
C PRO A 116 20.73 0.29 3.88
N GLU A 117 21.05 -0.43 4.96
CA GLU A 117 20.11 -0.70 6.06
C GLU A 117 19.72 0.58 6.81
N GLU A 118 20.67 1.50 6.97
CA GLU A 118 20.46 2.82 7.56
C GLU A 118 19.50 3.71 6.76
N GLU A 119 19.26 3.39 5.49
CA GLU A 119 18.35 4.11 4.58
C GLU A 119 16.95 3.48 4.45
N LYS A 120 16.64 2.45 5.25
CA LYS A 120 15.33 1.77 5.26
C LYS A 120 14.23 2.56 6.01
N TYR A 121 14.08 3.82 5.64
CA TYR A 121 13.02 4.70 6.14
C TYR A 121 11.67 4.34 5.51
N LEU A 122 10.60 4.69 6.21
CA LEU A 122 9.26 4.75 5.64
C LEU A 122 9.13 5.97 4.73
N TRP A 123 8.37 5.81 3.67
CA TRP A 123 8.01 6.83 2.70
C TRP A 123 6.51 7.06 2.72
N GLN A 124 6.10 8.31 2.51
CA GLN A 124 4.70 8.68 2.46
C GLN A 124 4.34 9.13 1.04
N THR A 125 3.17 8.70 0.58
CA THR A 125 2.48 9.27 -0.58
C THR A 125 0.98 9.33 -0.27
N HIS A 126 0.22 10.11 -1.01
CA HIS A 126 -1.22 10.21 -0.85
C HIS A 126 -1.93 10.33 -2.19
N SER A 127 -3.22 10.07 -2.18
CA SER A 127 -4.15 10.29 -3.29
C SER A 127 -5.33 11.14 -2.82
N ASP A 128 -5.70 12.12 -3.63
CA ASP A 128 -6.83 13.04 -3.41
C ASP A 128 -7.98 12.80 -4.39
N ASP A 129 -7.89 11.73 -5.20
CA ASP A 129 -8.82 11.40 -6.29
C ASP A 129 -9.28 9.94 -6.24
N GLY A 130 -9.38 9.38 -5.03
CA GLY A 130 -9.85 8.03 -4.79
C GLY A 130 -8.85 6.94 -5.20
N GLY A 131 -7.55 7.26 -5.32
CA GLY A 131 -6.51 6.30 -5.70
C GLY A 131 -6.25 6.22 -7.21
N LYS A 132 -6.74 7.19 -8.00
CA LYS A 132 -6.53 7.28 -9.45
C LYS A 132 -5.14 7.83 -9.76
N THR A 133 -4.67 8.79 -8.98
CA THR A 133 -3.31 9.32 -9.03
C THR A 133 -2.74 9.45 -7.62
N TRP A 134 -1.41 9.48 -7.55
CA TRP A 134 -0.68 9.52 -6.29
C TRP A 134 0.40 10.60 -6.35
N SER A 135 0.59 11.29 -5.23
CA SER A 135 1.67 12.26 -5.06
C SER A 135 3.06 11.62 -5.20
N GLU A 136 4.08 12.44 -5.45
CA GLU A 136 5.46 11.96 -5.39
C GLU A 136 5.77 11.36 -3.99
N PRO A 137 6.36 10.16 -3.90
CA PRO A 137 6.71 9.57 -2.62
C PRO A 137 7.77 10.39 -1.91
N LYS A 138 7.52 10.75 -0.65
CA LYS A 138 8.43 11.55 0.18
C LYS A 138 8.99 10.73 1.32
N LYS A 139 10.31 10.77 1.49
CA LYS A 139 11.01 10.15 2.61
C LYS A 139 10.56 10.78 3.92
N THR A 140 10.28 9.94 4.92
CA THR A 140 9.99 10.40 6.28
C THR A 140 11.21 10.24 7.19
N GLU A 141 11.14 10.78 8.40
CA GLU A 141 12.15 10.57 9.44
C GLU A 141 12.01 9.20 10.15
N MET A 142 10.98 8.41 9.81
CA MET A 142 10.68 7.16 10.50
C MET A 142 11.53 6.02 9.92
N TRP A 143 12.63 5.71 10.59
CA TRP A 143 13.40 4.50 10.30
C TRP A 143 12.70 3.28 10.92
N GLY A 144 12.37 2.28 10.10
CA GLY A 144 11.72 1.04 10.53
C GLY A 144 10.61 0.59 9.59
N TYR A 145 10.08 -0.62 9.82
CA TYR A 145 9.11 -1.28 8.95
C TYR A 145 8.60 -2.61 9.56
N PRO A 146 7.46 -3.14 9.08
CA PRO A 146 6.46 -2.43 8.28
C PRO A 146 5.69 -1.40 9.10
N ALA A 147 4.96 -0.52 8.41
CA ALA A 147 4.08 0.46 9.03
C ALA A 147 2.64 -0.04 9.12
N HIS A 148 1.88 0.44 10.10
CA HIS A 148 0.44 0.32 10.17
C HIS A 148 -0.15 1.67 10.58
N LEU A 149 -1.04 2.20 9.74
CA LEU A 149 -1.80 3.42 9.95
C LEU A 149 -3.16 3.12 10.59
N SER A 150 -3.56 3.96 11.53
CA SER A 150 -4.89 3.91 12.15
C SER A 150 -5.35 5.31 12.49
N MET A 151 -6.62 5.61 12.22
CA MET A 151 -7.24 6.85 12.65
C MET A 151 -7.70 6.74 14.11
N LEU A 152 -7.29 7.70 14.94
CA LEU A 152 -7.70 7.83 16.32
C LEU A 152 -9.09 8.48 16.41
N ARG A 153 -9.75 8.34 17.58
CA ARG A 153 -11.11 8.86 17.78
C ARG A 153 -11.23 10.38 17.64
N ASN A 154 -10.13 11.10 17.81
CA ASN A 154 -10.06 12.56 17.70
C ASN A 154 -9.72 13.04 16.28
N GLY A 155 -9.56 12.14 15.31
CA GLY A 155 -9.20 12.48 13.92
C GLY A 155 -7.71 12.32 13.59
N ASP A 156 -6.85 12.32 14.60
CA ASP A 156 -5.40 12.15 14.40
C ASP A 156 -5.04 10.79 13.77
N VAL A 157 -3.93 10.73 13.07
CA VAL A 157 -3.41 9.50 12.46
C VAL A 157 -2.26 8.93 13.30
N LEU A 158 -2.44 7.73 13.81
CA LEU A 158 -1.39 6.93 14.44
C LEU A 158 -0.68 6.06 13.39
N CYS A 159 0.64 6.21 13.29
CA CYS A 159 1.50 5.28 12.56
C CYS A 159 2.33 4.45 13.56
N SER A 160 2.16 3.13 13.53
CA SER A 160 2.99 2.20 14.29
C SER A 160 3.93 1.44 13.34
N TYR A 161 5.16 1.16 13.76
CA TYR A 161 6.13 0.48 12.91
C TYR A 161 7.22 -0.27 13.69
N GLY A 162 7.76 -1.32 13.09
CA GLY A 162 8.83 -2.11 13.70
C GLY A 162 10.18 -1.38 13.68
N HIS A 163 10.86 -1.34 14.82
CA HIS A 163 12.23 -0.86 14.93
C HIS A 163 13.19 -2.05 14.96
N ARG A 164 13.69 -2.43 13.78
CA ARG A 164 14.48 -3.65 13.56
C ARG A 164 16.00 -3.44 13.63
N ARG A 165 16.45 -2.44 14.40
CA ARG A 165 17.85 -2.24 14.77
C ARG A 165 17.96 -2.02 16.29
N PRO A 166 19.13 -2.25 16.92
CA PRO A 166 19.32 -1.95 18.32
C PRO A 166 19.05 -0.47 18.65
N PRO A 167 18.32 -0.16 19.74
CA PRO A 167 17.55 -1.08 20.58
C PRO A 167 16.26 -1.56 19.89
N TYR A 168 16.10 -2.87 19.72
CA TYR A 168 14.96 -3.45 19.02
C TYR A 168 13.62 -3.13 19.70
N GLY A 169 12.57 -2.91 18.91
CA GLY A 169 11.24 -2.66 19.46
C GLY A 169 10.18 -2.28 18.42
N VAL A 170 9.18 -1.55 18.89
CA VAL A 170 8.11 -0.95 18.08
C VAL A 170 8.07 0.54 18.40
N CYS A 171 7.92 1.36 17.37
CA CYS A 171 7.78 2.80 17.48
C CYS A 171 6.40 3.23 17.03
N THR A 172 5.97 4.39 17.52
CA THR A 172 4.72 5.04 17.10
C THR A 172 4.95 6.52 16.87
N ARG A 173 4.30 7.09 15.86
CA ARG A 173 4.22 8.54 15.61
C ARG A 173 2.76 8.92 15.38
N VAL A 174 2.34 10.04 15.96
CA VAL A 174 1.00 10.60 15.74
C VAL A 174 1.15 11.82 14.82
N PHE A 175 0.32 11.89 13.78
CA PHE A 175 0.17 13.03 12.90
C PHE A 175 -1.16 13.71 13.22
N PHE A 176 -1.12 15.02 13.37
CA PHE A 176 -2.30 15.83 13.69
C PHE A 176 -2.99 16.24 12.39
N SER A 177 -4.31 16.01 12.32
CA SER A 177 -5.20 16.51 11.27
C SER A 177 -5.58 17.97 11.51
#